data_AF-A0A1L8CSD9-F1
#
_entry.id   AF-A0A1L8CSD9-F1
#
_cell.length_a   1.000
_cell.length_b   1.000
_cell.length_c   1.000
_cell.angle_alpha   90.00
_cell.angle_beta   90.00
_cell.angle_gamma   90.00
#
_symmetry.space_group_name_H-M   'P 1'
#
loop_
_entity.id
_entity.type
_entity.pdbx_description
1 polymer ?
#
loop_
_entity_poly.entity_id
_entity_poly.type
_entity_poly.pdbx_seq_one_letter_code
_entity_poly.pdbx_strand_id
1 'polypeptide(L)'
;MMWRFFSGYGNGYGNGNGFGYFPGDFLINLLILMVVLVVVIVIAVVILKRLAVNNHSSSLTLSSRRSTAEEILKERYARGEINREEYLKALEDLKK
;
A
#
# COMPACT_ATOMS: atom_id res chain seq x y z
N MET A 1 61.01 26.91 -20.32
CA MET A 1 60.29 25.85 -19.58
C MET A 1 59.86 26.43 -18.25
N MET A 2 58.57 26.68 -18.05
CA MET A 2 57.84 26.67 -16.75
C MET A 2 56.46 27.30 -16.93
N TRP A 3 55.70 26.74 -17.88
CA TRP A 3 54.24 26.80 -17.83
C TRP A 3 53.79 25.76 -16.81
N ARG A 4 53.48 26.23 -15.60
CA ARG A 4 52.92 25.54 -14.42
C ARG A 4 53.16 26.55 -13.30
N PHE A 5 52.19 27.30 -12.79
CA PHE A 5 51.11 26.82 -11.95
C PHE A 5 49.93 27.79 -12.10
N PHE A 6 48.92 27.38 -12.85
CA PHE A 6 47.58 27.92 -12.74
C PHE A 6 47.09 27.55 -11.34
N SER A 7 47.28 28.45 -10.38
CA SER A 7 46.78 28.27 -9.02
C SER A 7 45.26 28.28 -9.05
N GLY A 8 44.70 27.07 -9.02
CA GLY A 8 43.71 26.71 -8.02
C GLY A 8 42.47 27.58 -7.96
N TYR A 9 41.55 27.38 -8.89
CA TYR A 9 40.14 27.30 -8.54
C TYR A 9 39.60 26.01 -9.13
N GLY A 10 39.98 24.91 -8.48
CA GLY A 10 39.28 23.65 -8.64
C GLY A 10 37.83 23.88 -8.29
N ASN A 11 36.95 23.41 -9.18
CA ASN A 11 35.56 23.15 -8.88
C ASN A 11 35.48 22.34 -7.58
N GLY A 12 35.26 23.05 -6.47
CA GLY A 12 34.87 22.46 -5.22
C GLY A 12 33.43 21.98 -5.35
N TYR A 13 33.25 20.84 -6.02
CA TYR A 13 32.16 19.91 -5.70
C TYR A 13 32.46 19.34 -4.31
N GLY A 14 32.43 20.22 -3.30
CA GLY A 14 32.36 19.86 -1.92
C GLY A 14 30.92 19.48 -1.66
N ASN A 15 30.60 18.21 -1.87
CA ASN A 15 29.53 17.53 -1.16
C ASN A 15 29.93 17.51 0.33
N GLY A 16 29.89 18.70 0.93
CA GLY A 16 30.12 18.92 2.34
C GLY A 16 28.77 18.71 2.99
N ASN A 17 28.56 17.47 3.45
CA ASN A 17 27.63 17.16 4.51
C ASN A 17 27.94 18.12 5.68
N GLY A 18 27.31 19.28 5.66
CA GLY A 18 27.36 20.27 6.72
C GLY A 18 26.55 19.71 7.88
N PHE A 19 27.20 18.86 8.67
CA PHE A 19 26.77 18.47 10.00
C PHE A 19 26.80 19.73 10.89
N GLY A 20 25.81 20.60 10.71
CA GLY A 20 25.44 21.62 11.67
C GLY A 20 24.77 20.93 12.83
N TYR A 21 25.55 20.53 13.83
CA TYR A 21 25.04 20.11 15.13
C TYR A 21 24.59 21.36 15.90
N PHE A 22 23.54 22.05 15.44
CA PHE A 22 22.80 22.96 16.30
C PHE A 22 21.70 22.15 17.01
N PRO A 23 21.50 22.30 18.33
CA PRO A 23 20.46 21.59 19.06
C PRO A 23 19.03 21.89 18.55
N GLY A 24 18.85 22.91 17.71
CA GLY A 24 17.60 23.18 16.99
C GLY A 24 17.37 22.29 15.75
N ASP A 25 18.43 21.83 15.09
CA ASP A 25 18.31 21.02 13.87
C ASP A 25 17.79 19.62 14.16
N PHE A 26 18.07 19.07 15.35
CA PHE A 26 17.54 17.78 15.79
C PHE A 26 16.01 17.79 15.90
N LEU A 27 15.44 18.86 16.45
CA LEU A 27 13.99 19.01 16.62
C LEU A 27 13.27 19.18 15.28
N ILE A 28 13.88 19.92 14.36
CA ILE A 28 13.33 20.15 13.02
C ILE A 28 13.36 18.85 12.19
N ASN A 29 14.46 18.09 12.25
CA ASN A 29 14.56 16.80 11.57
C ASN A 29 13.56 15.76 12.10
N LEU A 30 13.31 15.72 13.42
CA LEU A 30 12.31 14.85 14.02
C LEU A 30 10.89 15.17 13.53
N LEU A 31 10.55 16.46 13.45
CA LEU A 31 9.25 16.92 12.94
C LEU A 31 9.07 16.53 11.47
N ILE A 32 10.11 16.72 10.65
CA ILE A 32 10.09 16.37 9.22
C ILE A 32 9.86 14.86 9.05
N LEU A 33 10.53 14.01 9.83
CA LEU A 33 10.35 12.55 9.74
C LEU A 33 8.91 12.14 10.06
N MET A 34 8.29 12.74 11.08
CA MET A 34 6.89 12.52 11.42
C MET A 34 5.94 12.94 10.29
N VAL A 35 6.17 14.11 9.69
CA VAL A 35 5.38 14.59 8.54
C VAL A 35 5.53 13.66 7.33
N VAL A 36 6.76 13.24 7.02
CA VAL A 36 7.05 12.31 5.93
C VAL A 36 6.33 10.98 6.14
N LEU A 37 6.34 10.44 7.36
CA LEU A 37 5.64 9.19 7.68
C LEU A 37 4.13 9.31 7.46
N VAL A 38 3.51 10.41 7.89
CA VAL A 38 2.09 10.67 7.64
C VAL A 38 1.80 10.79 6.14
N VAL A 39 2.64 11.51 5.40
CA VAL A 39 2.51 11.66 3.95
C VAL A 39 2.62 10.30 3.24
N VAL A 40 3.56 9.44 3.63
CA VAL A 40 3.70 8.08 3.09
C VAL A 40 2.46 7.24 3.35
N ILE A 41 1.90 7.29 4.57
CA ILE A 41 0.65 6.59 4.91
C ILE A 41 -0.51 7.09 4.05
N VAL A 42 -0.65 8.41 3.89
CA VAL A 42 -1.71 9.00 3.06
C VAL A 42 -1.55 8.56 1.60
N ILE A 43 -0.34 8.61 1.04
CA ILE A 43 -0.06 8.14 -0.32
C ILE A 43 -0.40 6.65 -0.46
N ALA A 44 0.01 5.81 0.49
CA ALA A 44 -0.30 4.39 0.48
C ALA A 44 -1.81 4.14 0.49
N VAL A 45 -2.57 4.84 1.36
CA VAL A 45 -4.04 4.73 1.42
C VAL A 45 -4.69 5.23 0.12
N VAL A 46 -4.21 6.33 -0.46
CA VAL A 46 -4.74 6.88 -1.72
C VAL A 46 -4.49 5.91 -2.88
N ILE A 47 -3.30 5.29 -2.95
CA ILE A 47 -2.95 4.28 -3.94
C ILE A 47 -3.84 3.04 -3.75
N LEU A 48 -3.95 2.51 -2.52
CA LEU A 48 -4.80 1.36 -2.22
C LEU A 48 -6.27 1.64 -2.54
N LYS A 49 -6.78 2.84 -2.25
CA LYS A 49 -8.15 3.24 -2.63
C LYS A 49 -8.31 3.37 -4.14
N ARG A 50 -7.37 3.97 -4.86
CA ARG A 50 -7.41 4.07 -6.32
C ARG A 50 -7.38 2.69 -6.97
N LEU A 51 -6.54 1.79 -6.47
CA LEU A 51 -6.47 0.42 -6.95
C LEU A 51 -7.74 -0.36 -6.58
N ALA A 52 -8.28 -0.22 -5.37
CA ALA A 52 -9.51 -0.89 -4.95
C ALA A 52 -10.76 -0.40 -5.70
N VAL A 53 -10.83 0.91 -6.00
CA VAL A 53 -11.92 1.51 -6.79
C VAL A 53 -11.79 1.11 -8.27
N ASN A 54 -10.58 0.98 -8.81
CA ASN A 54 -10.36 0.49 -10.17
C ASN A 54 -10.45 -1.04 -10.29
N ASN A 55 -10.30 -1.78 -9.19
CA ASN A 55 -10.36 -3.24 -9.13
C ASN A 55 -11.73 -3.79 -8.69
N HIS A 56 -12.80 -2.97 -8.74
CA HIS A 56 -14.16 -3.52 -8.77
C HIS A 56 -14.50 -4.22 -10.09
N SER A 57 -13.51 -4.39 -10.96
CA SER A 57 -13.51 -5.31 -12.07
C SER A 57 -12.16 -6.00 -12.15
N SER A 58 -12.20 -7.33 -12.21
CA SER A 58 -11.14 -8.25 -12.63
C SER A 58 -10.02 -8.60 -11.62
N SER A 59 -10.09 -9.86 -11.16
CA SER A 59 -8.95 -10.67 -10.69
C SER A 59 -8.66 -10.73 -9.18
N LEU A 60 -9.70 -10.90 -8.37
CA LEU A 60 -9.57 -11.69 -7.13
C LEU A 60 -10.54 -12.86 -7.17
N THR A 61 -9.98 -14.00 -7.57
CA THR A 61 -10.26 -15.31 -6.96
C THR A 61 -11.66 -15.90 -7.19
N LEU A 62 -11.72 -16.90 -8.07
CA LEU A 62 -12.80 -17.90 -8.12
C LEU A 62 -13.15 -18.43 -6.70
N SER A 63 -12.13 -18.51 -5.83
CA SER A 63 -12.25 -18.92 -4.43
C SER A 63 -13.02 -17.92 -3.55
N SER A 64 -12.82 -16.59 -3.67
CA SER A 64 -13.62 -15.63 -2.90
C SER A 64 -15.08 -15.62 -3.38
N ARG A 65 -15.33 -15.72 -4.68
CA ARG A 65 -16.71 -15.82 -5.20
C ARG A 65 -17.42 -17.09 -4.74
N ARG A 66 -16.72 -18.23 -4.67
CA ARG A 66 -17.25 -19.49 -4.11
C ARG A 66 -17.53 -19.35 -2.61
N SER A 67 -16.61 -18.75 -1.85
CA SER A 67 -16.82 -18.43 -0.42
C SER A 67 -18.06 -17.57 -0.20
N THR A 68 -18.25 -16.51 -0.99
CA THR A 68 -19.44 -15.65 -0.90
C THR A 68 -20.72 -16.40 -1.26
N ALA A 69 -20.69 -17.28 -2.27
CA ALA A 69 -21.88 -18.05 -2.65
C ALA A 69 -22.29 -19.05 -1.57
N GLU A 70 -21.34 -19.75 -0.94
CA GLU A 70 -21.60 -20.66 0.19
C GLU A 70 -22.15 -19.92 1.41
N GLU A 71 -21.60 -18.74 1.73
CA GLU A 71 -22.04 -17.91 2.85
C GLU A 71 -23.48 -17.42 2.67
N ILE A 72 -23.84 -16.99 1.46
CA ILE A 72 -25.21 -16.58 1.10
C ILE A 72 -26.20 -17.75 1.20
N LEU A 73 -25.80 -18.97 0.80
CA LEU A 73 -26.66 -20.16 0.93
C LEU A 73 -26.93 -20.49 2.40
N LYS A 74 -25.90 -20.41 3.24
CA LYS A 74 -26.01 -20.67 4.68
C LYS A 74 -26.94 -19.67 5.38
N GLU A 75 -26.85 -18.39 5.01
CA GLU A 75 -27.71 -17.36 5.55
C GLU A 75 -29.18 -17.61 5.21
N ARG A 76 -29.49 -17.95 3.95
CA ARG A 76 -30.88 -18.25 3.53
C ARG A 76 -31.46 -19.49 4.19
N TYR A 77 -30.63 -20.51 4.41
CA TYR A 77 -31.03 -21.70 5.17
C TYR A 77 -31.35 -21.34 6.63
N ALA A 78 -30.51 -20.52 7.27
CA ALA A 78 -30.74 -20.07 8.64
C ALA A 78 -32.00 -19.18 8.77
N ARG A 79 -32.32 -18.42 7.73
CA ARG A 79 -33.58 -17.65 7.62
C ARG A 79 -34.80 -18.54 7.34
N GLY A 80 -34.61 -19.82 7.01
CA GLY A 80 -35.68 -20.75 6.63
C GLY A 80 -36.30 -20.48 5.26
N GLU A 81 -35.64 -19.65 4.43
CA GLU A 81 -36.10 -19.31 3.07
C GLU A 81 -35.91 -20.46 2.07
N ILE A 82 -34.97 -21.36 2.37
CA ILE A 82 -34.69 -22.56 1.58
C ILE A 82 -34.73 -23.79 2.47
N ASN A 83 -35.20 -24.91 1.92
CA ASN A 83 -35.22 -26.17 2.66
C ASN A 83 -33.82 -26.81 2.66
N ARG A 84 -33.59 -27.74 3.61
CA ARG A 84 -32.33 -28.50 3.72
C ARG A 84 -31.93 -29.19 2.41
N GLU A 85 -32.90 -29.72 1.68
CA GLU A 85 -32.68 -30.41 0.41
C GLU A 85 -32.15 -29.46 -0.67
N GLU A 86 -32.71 -28.25 -0.76
CA GLU A 86 -32.30 -27.23 -1.72
C GLU A 86 -30.91 -26.67 -1.38
N TYR A 87 -30.64 -26.46 -0.08
CA TYR A 87 -29.32 -26.05 0.41
C TYR A 87 -28.24 -27.06 0.03
N LEU A 88 -28.48 -28.36 0.24
CA LEU A 88 -27.51 -29.41 -0.05
C LEU A 88 -27.24 -29.53 -1.56
N LYS A 89 -28.28 -29.44 -2.40
CA LYS A 89 -28.15 -29.49 -3.85
C LYS A 89 -27.32 -28.30 -4.37
N ALA A 90 -27.61 -27.10 -3.90
CA ALA A 90 -26.85 -25.90 -4.28
C ALA A 90 -25.39 -25.95 -3.80
N LEU A 91 -25.14 -26.52 -2.61
CA LEU A 91 -23.78 -26.70 -2.08
C LEU A 91 -22.98 -27.74 -2.89
N GLU A 92 -23.62 -28.80 -3.38
CA GLU A 92 -23.00 -29.80 -4.25
C GLU A 92 -22.66 -29.21 -5.63
N ASP A 93 -23.59 -28.47 -6.22
CA ASP A 93 -23.38 -27.77 -7.49
C ASP A 93 -22.23 -26.76 -7.41
N LEU A 94 -22.06 -26.09 -6.26
CA LEU A 94 -20.94 -25.18 -6.02
C LEU A 94 -19.61 -25.90 -5.86
N LYS A 95 -19.58 -27.17 -5.46
CA LYS A 95 -18.34 -27.96 -5.26
C LYS A 95 -17.83 -28.61 -6.53
N LYS A 96 -18.71 -28.84 -7.50
CA LYS A 96 -18.38 -29.34 -8.85
C LYS A 96 -17.49 -28.36 -9.63
#